data_AF-A0A922MM44-F1
#
_entry.id   AF-A0A922MM44-F1
#
_cell.length_a   1.000
_cell.length_b   1.000
_cell.length_c   1.000
_cell.angle_alpha   90.00
_cell.angle_beta   90.00
_cell.angle_gamma   90.00
#
_symmetry.space_group_name_H-M   'P 1'
#
loop_
_entity.id
_entity.type
_entity.pdbx_description
1 polymer ?
#
loop_
_entity_poly.entity_id
_entity_poly.type
_entity_poly.pdbx_seq_one_letter_code
_entity_poly.pdbx_strand_id
1 'polypeptide(L)'
;MSRMRLDAANIEKILHEDEIEGEECSEIEDYLEIDEHDSNSCQSSEEDCTEFVSSNPVPTSDNLFHRRTDLDNVPLKYIRQGHYLSKNGAVKWNIEEPPRSVRTRSHNIITERPGPINEAKDAQTSLECWVLMYPDNVLEQVVVYTKYVLLLLLLCIYITAIQNKFQRERDCLPTDLIELKALLGLLYYFGKLRGAHLNTNDFWATDGTGSDICIATMSRQRFHFLLRCLRFDDINTRQQRRQSDKLAAIRDFFTGFVTRIKKHYCLGDTVTIDEKLEPFRGRCPFRQYMPNKPARYGIKIFVLADSRTYYTAEMEIYARKQNAGPFDVSNKPLDLVKRMVESIKDSHRNVVMDNWFTSFPLITELYENYGLTVLGTLRKNKPEIPPVFTSTKGREPKSTYFGFQPNCTLLSYAPKKGKVVLLVSTMHHDATIDPDTGDKFKPNMITDYNM
;
A
#
# COMPACT_ATOMS: atom_id res chain seq x y z
N MET A 1 45.53 -6.37 -20.34
CA MET A 1 44.57 -5.26 -20.18
C MET A 1 44.77 -4.65 -18.81
N SER A 2 45.13 -3.36 -18.79
CA SER A 2 45.56 -2.61 -17.60
C SER A 2 44.48 -2.65 -16.51
N ARG A 3 44.81 -3.22 -15.34
CA ARG A 3 43.99 -3.08 -14.12
C ARG A 3 44.19 -1.66 -13.62
N MET A 4 43.19 -0.80 -13.81
CA MET A 4 43.12 0.49 -13.12
C MET A 4 43.13 0.22 -11.61
N ARG A 5 44.25 0.53 -10.96
CA ARG A 5 44.31 0.70 -9.51
C ARG A 5 43.62 2.03 -9.22
N LEU A 6 42.47 1.96 -8.54
CA LEU A 6 41.87 3.14 -7.92
C LEU A 6 42.72 3.51 -6.70
N ASP A 7 43.13 4.77 -6.66
CA ASP A 7 43.95 5.37 -5.60
C ASP A 7 43.14 5.45 -4.28
N ALA A 8 43.82 5.32 -3.14
CA ALA A 8 43.23 5.38 -1.80
C ALA A 8 42.49 6.71 -1.56
N ALA A 9 42.95 7.80 -2.19
CA ALA A 9 42.29 9.10 -2.14
C ALA A 9 40.90 9.10 -2.81
N ASN A 10 40.65 8.28 -3.84
CA ASN A 10 39.32 8.14 -4.44
C ASN A 10 38.36 7.34 -3.56
N ILE A 11 38.88 6.48 -2.68
CA ILE A 11 38.07 5.63 -1.80
C ILE A 11 37.69 6.37 -0.52
N GLU A 12 38.60 7.17 0.06
CA GLU A 12 38.24 8.13 1.13
C GLU A 12 37.22 9.15 0.63
N LYS A 13 37.30 9.56 -0.64
CA LYS A 13 36.29 10.40 -1.27
C LYS A 13 34.93 9.70 -1.36
N ILE A 14 34.86 8.42 -1.76
CA ILE A 14 33.60 7.66 -1.78
C ILE A 14 32.98 7.50 -0.38
N LEU A 15 33.80 7.32 0.66
CA LEU A 15 33.35 7.18 2.05
C LEU A 15 32.95 8.53 2.68
N HIS A 16 33.66 9.62 2.34
CA HIS A 16 33.28 10.97 2.74
C HIS A 16 32.14 11.54 1.90
N GLU A 17 31.93 11.12 0.65
CA GLU A 17 30.78 11.51 -0.15
C GLU A 17 29.49 10.94 0.47
N ASP A 18 29.52 9.74 1.07
CA ASP A 18 28.39 9.19 1.85
C ASP A 18 28.15 9.92 3.21
N GLU A 19 29.15 10.65 3.74
CA GLU A 19 29.00 11.46 4.98
C GLU A 19 28.78 12.97 4.71
N ILE A 20 29.36 13.54 3.64
CA ILE A 20 29.48 14.98 3.31
C ILE A 20 28.69 15.39 2.05
N GLU A 21 28.27 14.50 1.13
CA GLU A 21 27.37 14.90 0.00
C GLU A 21 25.89 15.02 0.45
N GLY A 22 25.71 15.70 1.57
CA GLY A 22 24.46 16.33 2.01
C GLY A 22 24.51 17.86 1.98
N GLU A 23 25.61 18.49 1.58
CA GLU A 23 25.69 19.95 1.39
C GLU A 23 25.32 20.35 -0.04
N GLU A 24 24.02 20.30 -0.30
CA GLU A 24 23.18 21.31 -0.99
C GLU A 24 21.79 20.69 -1.19
N CYS A 25 21.11 20.41 -0.08
CA CYS A 25 19.66 20.60 -0.07
C CYS A 25 19.46 21.92 0.65
N SER A 26 19.30 23.00 -0.13
CA SER A 26 18.76 24.24 0.38
C SER A 26 17.57 23.92 1.27
N GLU A 27 17.63 24.32 2.54
CA GLU A 27 16.53 24.29 3.52
C GLU A 27 15.36 25.21 3.12
N ILE A 28 15.19 25.46 1.82
CA ILE A 28 14.25 26.39 1.21
C ILE A 28 13.63 25.68 0.00
N GLU A 29 12.95 24.57 0.26
CA GLU A 29 11.74 24.13 -0.47
C GLU A 29 11.03 22.99 0.30
N ASP A 30 11.05 23.06 1.64
CA ASP A 30 10.09 22.34 2.48
C ASP A 30 8.73 23.08 2.42
N TYR A 31 8.13 23.11 1.23
CA TYR A 31 6.76 23.55 1.03
C TYR A 31 5.98 22.52 0.20
N LEU A 32 5.28 21.67 0.96
CA LEU A 32 3.92 21.19 0.66
C LEU A 32 3.72 20.34 -0.63
N GLU A 33 4.08 19.06 -0.57
CA GLU A 33 3.10 18.02 -0.92
C GLU A 33 2.54 17.47 0.39
N ILE A 34 1.69 18.27 1.05
CA ILE A 34 0.77 17.68 2.03
C ILE A 34 -0.18 16.83 1.19
N ASP A 35 -0.02 15.51 1.27
CA ASP A 35 -1.13 14.59 0.95
C ASP A 35 -2.25 14.94 1.94
N GLU A 36 -3.09 15.93 1.58
CA GLU A 36 -4.35 16.20 2.26
C GLU A 36 -5.26 15.00 1.98
N HIS A 37 -5.05 13.93 2.74
CA HIS A 37 -6.07 12.94 3.04
C HIS A 37 -7.12 13.66 3.87
N ASP A 38 -8.00 14.38 3.18
CA ASP A 38 -9.09 15.10 3.80
C ASP A 38 -10.10 14.07 4.36
N SER A 39 -10.00 13.84 5.66
CA SER A 39 -11.08 13.72 6.67
C SER A 39 -12.32 12.86 6.39
N ASN A 40 -12.27 11.94 5.42
CA ASN A 40 -13.35 10.99 5.15
C ASN A 40 -12.94 9.54 5.39
N SER A 41 -11.87 9.29 6.16
CA SER A 41 -11.71 7.97 6.77
C SER A 41 -12.87 7.78 7.75
N CYS A 42 -13.71 6.80 7.46
CA CYS A 42 -14.69 6.31 8.40
C CYS A 42 -13.93 5.65 9.55
N GLN A 43 -13.52 6.42 10.56
CA GLN A 43 -13.36 5.85 11.89
C GLN A 43 -14.75 5.43 12.34
N SER A 44 -15.07 4.15 12.18
CA SER A 44 -16.15 3.49 12.88
C SER A 44 -15.73 3.37 14.36
N SER A 45 -15.79 4.48 15.09
CA SER A 45 -15.87 4.42 16.54
C SER A 45 -17.29 4.00 16.89
N GLU A 46 -17.45 2.74 17.27
CA GLU A 46 -18.65 2.22 17.91
C GLU A 46 -18.74 2.88 19.30
N GLU A 47 -19.53 3.95 19.39
CA GLU A 47 -20.06 4.40 20.67
C GLU A 47 -21.48 3.87 20.80
N ASP A 48 -21.60 2.90 21.69
CA ASP A 48 -22.83 2.28 22.15
C ASP A 48 -23.63 3.32 22.95
N CYS A 49 -24.86 3.59 22.53
CA CYS A 49 -25.80 4.43 23.27
C CYS A 49 -27.18 3.80 23.20
N THR A 50 -27.53 3.15 24.30
CA THR A 50 -28.85 2.59 24.61
C THR A 50 -29.92 3.67 24.80
N GLU A 51 -31.19 3.27 24.57
CA GLU A 51 -32.47 3.92 24.91
C GLU A 51 -33.06 4.94 23.89
N PHE A 52 -34.36 5.00 23.56
CA PHE A 52 -35.63 4.40 24.02
C PHE A 52 -36.53 4.20 22.79
N VAL A 53 -37.32 3.12 22.77
CA VAL A 53 -38.24 2.76 21.67
C VAL A 53 -39.50 3.64 21.67
N SER A 54 -39.80 4.25 20.53
CA SER A 54 -41.14 4.73 20.18
C SER A 54 -41.50 4.19 18.79
N SER A 55 -42.46 3.27 18.76
CA SER A 55 -42.99 2.61 17.58
C SER A 55 -43.62 3.61 16.60
N ASN A 56 -43.03 3.76 15.41
CA ASN A 56 -43.71 4.33 14.25
C ASN A 56 -43.73 3.30 13.11
N PRO A 57 -44.79 3.28 12.27
CA PRO A 57 -44.99 2.21 11.29
C PRO A 57 -43.97 2.28 10.15
N VAL A 58 -43.60 1.10 9.65
CA VAL A 58 -42.78 0.87 8.45
C VAL A 58 -43.43 1.54 7.23
N PRO A 59 -42.71 2.39 6.46
CA PRO A 59 -43.25 2.90 5.20
C PRO A 59 -43.09 1.85 4.10
N THR A 60 -44.19 1.45 3.49
CA THR A 60 -44.25 0.67 2.24
C THR A 60 -43.84 1.53 1.03
N SER A 61 -43.48 0.84 -0.06
CA SER A 61 -42.83 1.32 -1.30
C SER A 61 -43.49 2.47 -2.06
N ASP A 62 -44.69 2.90 -1.69
CA ASP A 62 -45.52 3.78 -2.51
C ASP A 62 -45.49 5.27 -2.12
N ASN A 63 -44.69 5.66 -1.12
CA ASN A 63 -44.62 7.06 -0.62
C ASN A 63 -43.40 7.88 -1.07
N LEU A 64 -42.60 7.41 -2.04
CA LEU A 64 -41.34 8.08 -2.46
C LEU A 64 -41.52 9.32 -3.37
N PHE A 65 -42.75 9.71 -3.73
CA PHE A 65 -43.01 10.72 -4.76
C PHE A 65 -43.79 11.97 -4.33
N HIS A 66 -43.68 12.41 -3.07
CA HIS A 66 -44.24 13.71 -2.66
C HIS A 66 -43.21 14.66 -2.04
N ARG A 67 -42.89 15.72 -2.82
CA ARG A 67 -42.08 16.92 -2.53
C ARG A 67 -40.71 16.69 -1.89
N ARG A 68 -39.68 16.59 -2.74
CA ARG A 68 -38.26 16.64 -2.33
C ARG A 68 -37.85 18.07 -1.91
N THR A 69 -38.29 18.53 -0.74
CA THR A 69 -37.84 19.80 -0.12
C THR A 69 -36.32 19.89 0.07
N ASP A 70 -35.67 18.73 0.06
CA ASP A 70 -34.23 18.47 0.14
C ASP A 70 -33.46 18.92 -1.13
N LEU A 71 -34.15 19.15 -2.24
CA LEU A 71 -33.52 19.54 -3.52
C LEU A 71 -33.75 21.00 -3.90
N ASP A 72 -34.49 21.77 -3.08
CA ASP A 72 -34.84 23.16 -3.36
C ASP A 72 -33.61 24.08 -3.55
N ASN A 73 -32.46 23.67 -2.99
CA ASN A 73 -31.20 24.41 -3.08
C ASN A 73 -30.30 23.99 -4.26
N VAL A 74 -30.67 22.97 -5.04
CA VAL A 74 -29.89 22.54 -6.22
C VAL A 74 -30.53 23.12 -7.48
N PRO A 75 -29.77 23.85 -8.33
CA PRO A 75 -30.32 24.40 -9.55
C PRO A 75 -30.96 23.32 -10.43
N LEU A 76 -32.22 23.54 -10.83
CA LEU A 76 -33.01 22.61 -11.66
C LEU A 76 -32.28 22.18 -12.95
N LYS A 77 -31.33 22.96 -13.45
CA LYS A 77 -30.50 22.57 -14.62
C LYS A 77 -29.74 21.25 -14.42
N TYR A 78 -29.48 20.84 -13.18
CA TYR A 78 -28.81 19.58 -12.83
C TYR A 78 -29.77 18.41 -12.59
N ILE A 79 -31.08 18.65 -12.64
CA ILE A 79 -32.13 17.65 -12.44
C ILE A 79 -33.11 17.77 -13.60
N ARG A 80 -32.98 16.88 -14.58
CA ARG A 80 -33.89 16.82 -15.73
C ARG A 80 -34.71 15.53 -15.61
N GLN A 81 -35.92 15.50 -16.16
CA GLN A 81 -36.82 14.34 -16.05
C GLN A 81 -36.06 13.02 -16.32
N GLY A 82 -35.99 12.16 -15.30
CA GLY A 82 -35.36 10.83 -15.33
C GLY A 82 -33.85 10.76 -15.08
N HIS A 83 -33.11 11.88 -14.99
CA HIS A 83 -31.65 11.85 -14.83
C HIS A 83 -31.05 13.06 -14.07
N TYR A 84 -29.95 12.80 -13.37
CA TYR A 84 -29.06 13.82 -12.81
C TYR A 84 -27.95 14.17 -13.80
N LEU A 85 -27.57 15.45 -13.85
CA LEU A 85 -26.47 15.94 -14.67
C LEU A 85 -25.25 16.27 -13.80
N SER A 86 -24.07 15.86 -14.25
CA SER A 86 -22.79 16.16 -13.60
C SER A 86 -22.48 17.67 -13.54
N LYS A 87 -21.51 18.06 -12.69
CA LYS A 87 -21.05 19.46 -12.58
C LYS A 87 -20.57 20.02 -13.92
N ASN A 88 -19.84 19.21 -14.69
CA ASN A 88 -19.35 19.58 -16.02
C ASN A 88 -20.40 19.48 -17.13
N GLY A 89 -21.61 18.99 -16.85
CA GLY A 89 -22.67 18.85 -17.85
C GLY A 89 -22.49 17.70 -18.85
N ALA A 90 -21.36 16.98 -18.81
CA ALA A 90 -21.02 15.96 -19.79
C ALA A 90 -21.56 14.56 -19.45
N VAL A 91 -21.78 14.28 -18.17
CA VAL A 91 -22.13 12.94 -17.67
C VAL A 91 -23.57 12.94 -17.17
N LYS A 92 -24.35 11.98 -17.64
CA LYS A 92 -25.74 11.74 -17.22
C LYS A 92 -25.80 10.51 -16.33
N TRP A 93 -26.59 10.62 -15.27
CA TRP A 93 -26.85 9.56 -14.30
C TRP A 93 -28.35 9.32 -14.22
N ASN A 94 -28.81 8.14 -14.61
CA ASN A 94 -30.23 7.80 -14.52
C ASN A 94 -30.66 7.68 -13.07
N ILE A 95 -31.88 8.12 -12.76
CA ILE A 95 -32.45 8.00 -11.41
C ILE A 95 -32.91 6.56 -11.16
N GLU A 96 -33.47 5.95 -12.19
CA GLU A 96 -33.99 4.59 -12.15
C GLU A 96 -32.90 3.58 -12.49
N GLU A 97 -33.03 2.41 -11.87
CA GLU A 97 -32.15 1.26 -12.14
C GLU A 97 -32.21 0.88 -13.63
N PRO A 98 -31.10 0.41 -14.20
CA PRO A 98 -31.14 -0.19 -15.52
C PRO A 98 -32.09 -1.40 -15.50
N PRO A 99 -32.80 -1.70 -16.61
CA PRO A 99 -33.68 -2.87 -16.69
C PRO A 99 -32.92 -4.13 -16.29
N ARG A 100 -33.53 -4.96 -15.43
CA ARG A 100 -32.93 -6.23 -15.00
C ARG A 100 -32.75 -7.14 -16.22
N SER A 101 -31.49 -7.41 -16.57
CA SER A 101 -31.16 -8.41 -17.59
C SER A 101 -31.52 -9.79 -17.07
N VAL A 102 -32.17 -10.62 -17.91
CA VAL A 102 -32.46 -12.03 -17.60
C VAL A 102 -31.17 -12.86 -17.50
N ARG A 103 -30.10 -12.41 -18.17
CA ARG A 103 -28.77 -13.03 -18.12
C ARG A 103 -27.89 -12.36 -17.05
N THR A 104 -27.34 -13.16 -16.15
CA THR A 104 -26.29 -12.74 -15.22
C THR A 104 -25.11 -12.16 -15.99
N ARG A 105 -24.62 -10.98 -15.55
CA ARG A 105 -23.48 -10.32 -16.20
C ARG A 105 -22.20 -11.16 -15.99
N SER A 106 -21.29 -11.13 -16.95
CA SER A 106 -20.10 -12.00 -16.98
C SER A 106 -18.91 -11.49 -16.16
N HIS A 107 -19.02 -10.33 -15.50
CA HIS A 107 -17.97 -9.82 -14.63
C HIS A 107 -18.06 -10.45 -13.23
N ASN A 108 -16.94 -10.49 -12.51
CA ASN A 108 -16.83 -11.07 -11.16
C ASN A 108 -17.10 -12.57 -11.08
N ILE A 109 -16.91 -13.27 -12.20
CA ILE A 109 -16.90 -14.73 -12.25
C ILE A 109 -15.45 -15.19 -12.20
N ILE A 110 -15.06 -15.77 -11.07
CA ILE A 110 -13.70 -16.25 -10.85
C ILE A 110 -13.70 -17.76 -10.87
N THR A 111 -12.93 -18.31 -11.79
CA THR A 111 -12.82 -19.75 -12.01
C THR A 111 -11.71 -20.39 -11.17
N GLU A 112 -10.73 -19.58 -10.76
CA GLU A 112 -9.59 -20.02 -9.96
C GLU A 112 -9.90 -20.01 -8.47
N ARG A 113 -9.41 -21.02 -7.75
CA ARG A 113 -9.54 -21.04 -6.28
C ARG A 113 -8.41 -20.22 -5.65
N PRO A 114 -8.71 -19.33 -4.70
CA PRO A 114 -7.68 -18.60 -3.97
C PRO A 114 -6.82 -19.54 -3.13
N GLY A 115 -5.54 -19.22 -3.00
CA GLY A 115 -4.59 -19.95 -2.18
C GLY A 115 -3.23 -20.18 -2.85
N PRO A 116 -2.36 -20.98 -2.22
CA PRO A 116 -1.05 -21.30 -2.75
C PRO A 116 -1.12 -21.95 -4.14
N ILE A 117 -0.21 -21.54 -5.04
CA ILE A 117 -0.10 -22.08 -6.40
C ILE A 117 1.32 -22.52 -6.72
N ASN A 118 1.46 -23.29 -7.81
CA ASN A 118 2.73 -23.84 -8.27
C ASN A 118 3.42 -24.65 -7.14
N GLU A 119 4.73 -24.51 -6.97
CA GLU A 119 5.51 -25.17 -5.93
C GLU A 119 5.09 -24.79 -4.49
N ALA A 120 4.30 -23.72 -4.31
CA ALA A 120 3.83 -23.32 -2.98
C ALA A 120 2.74 -24.25 -2.42
N LYS A 121 2.11 -25.08 -3.27
CA LYS A 121 1.15 -26.11 -2.83
C LYS A 121 1.81 -27.21 -2.01
N ASP A 122 3.09 -27.46 -2.28
CA ASP A 122 3.82 -28.57 -1.68
C ASP A 122 4.48 -28.20 -0.35
N ALA A 123 4.62 -26.90 -0.04
CA ALA A 123 5.19 -26.42 1.21
C ALA A 123 4.26 -26.73 2.40
N GLN A 124 4.74 -27.58 3.32
CA GLN A 124 4.00 -28.03 4.51
C GLN A 124 4.50 -27.36 5.79
N THR A 125 5.72 -26.83 5.79
CA THR A 125 6.30 -26.16 6.97
C THR A 125 6.41 -24.66 6.79
N SER A 126 6.39 -23.91 7.90
CA SER A 126 6.61 -22.47 7.88
C SER A 126 7.95 -22.06 7.27
N LEU A 127 8.98 -22.91 7.41
CA LEU A 127 10.30 -22.67 6.82
C LEU A 127 10.29 -22.89 5.31
N GLU A 128 9.62 -23.92 4.81
CA GLU A 128 9.44 -24.15 3.37
C GLU A 128 8.70 -22.96 2.73
N CYS A 129 7.61 -22.49 3.35
CA CYS A 129 6.91 -21.29 2.90
C CYS A 129 7.81 -20.05 2.89
N TRP A 130 8.68 -19.90 3.91
CA TRP A 130 9.62 -18.78 3.98
C TRP A 130 10.69 -18.83 2.89
N VAL A 131 11.22 -20.01 2.57
CA VAL A 131 12.23 -20.23 1.53
C VAL A 131 11.69 -19.90 0.14
N LEU A 132 10.38 -20.04 -0.11
CA LEU A 132 9.78 -19.59 -1.38
C LEU A 132 9.91 -18.07 -1.58
N MET A 133 9.83 -17.30 -0.49
CA MET A 133 9.98 -15.83 -0.53
C MET A 133 11.47 -15.40 -0.53
N TYR A 134 12.30 -16.15 0.18
CA TYR A 134 13.73 -15.89 0.37
C TYR A 134 14.58 -17.13 0.08
N PRO A 135 14.68 -17.53 -1.20
CA PRO A 135 15.40 -18.73 -1.57
C PRO A 135 16.91 -18.56 -1.35
N ASP A 136 17.60 -19.67 -1.11
CA ASP A 136 19.01 -19.69 -0.71
C ASP A 136 19.91 -18.96 -1.72
N ASN A 137 19.66 -19.09 -3.02
CA ASN A 137 20.41 -18.39 -4.06
C ASN A 137 20.31 -16.84 -3.94
N VAL A 138 19.16 -16.31 -3.52
CA VAL A 138 18.98 -14.86 -3.29
C VAL A 138 19.71 -14.43 -2.02
N LEU A 139 19.64 -15.24 -0.96
CA LEU A 139 20.37 -14.95 0.27
C LEU A 139 21.89 -15.08 0.08
N GLU A 140 22.35 -16.01 -0.76
CA GLU A 140 23.74 -16.12 -1.18
C GLU A 140 24.21 -14.88 -1.93
N GLN A 141 23.38 -14.26 -2.76
CA GLN A 141 23.70 -12.97 -3.37
C GLN A 141 23.86 -11.87 -2.32
N VAL A 142 22.97 -11.81 -1.32
CA VAL A 142 23.09 -10.89 -0.18
C VAL A 142 24.41 -11.14 0.58
N VAL A 143 24.76 -12.41 0.81
CA VAL A 143 26.05 -12.79 1.41
C VAL A 143 27.20 -12.29 0.54
N VAL A 144 27.15 -12.46 -0.78
CA VAL A 144 28.19 -12.00 -1.71
C VAL A 144 28.33 -10.47 -1.68
N TYR A 145 27.24 -9.71 -1.76
CA TYR A 145 27.27 -8.24 -1.67
C TYR A 145 27.79 -7.75 -0.31
N THR A 146 27.36 -8.43 0.76
CA THR A 146 27.84 -8.15 2.12
C THR A 146 29.32 -8.50 2.25
N LYS A 147 29.79 -9.60 1.66
CA LYS A 147 31.21 -10.00 1.61
C LYS A 147 32.06 -8.98 0.87
N TYR A 148 31.61 -8.43 -0.26
CA TYR A 148 32.37 -7.41 -0.98
C TYR A 148 32.55 -6.16 -0.14
N VAL A 149 31.49 -5.71 0.54
CA VAL A 149 31.61 -4.58 1.47
C VAL A 149 32.45 -4.97 2.68
N LEU A 150 32.30 -6.17 3.25
CA LEU A 150 33.18 -6.65 4.33
C LEU A 150 34.64 -6.70 3.90
N LEU A 151 34.94 -7.12 2.67
CA LEU A 151 36.29 -7.19 2.14
C LEU A 151 36.85 -5.79 1.87
N LEU A 152 36.04 -4.87 1.30
CA LEU A 152 36.41 -3.46 1.12
C LEU A 152 36.62 -2.77 2.46
N LEU A 153 35.74 -3.03 3.43
CA LEU A 153 35.86 -2.58 4.80
C LEU A 153 37.09 -3.21 5.44
N LEU A 154 37.36 -4.50 5.33
CA LEU A 154 38.61 -5.10 5.83
C LEU A 154 39.84 -4.52 5.13
N LEU A 155 39.77 -4.17 3.84
CA LEU A 155 40.90 -3.58 3.11
C LEU A 155 41.14 -2.10 3.50
N CYS A 156 40.07 -1.33 3.75
CA CYS A 156 40.14 0.11 4.05
C CYS A 156 40.18 0.40 5.57
N ILE A 157 39.49 -0.38 6.39
CA ILE A 157 39.38 -0.25 7.86
C ILE A 157 40.62 -0.79 8.57
N TYR A 158 41.24 -1.86 8.07
CA TYR A 158 42.39 -2.47 8.77
C TYR A 158 43.59 -1.53 8.85
N ILE A 159 43.58 -0.41 8.11
CA ILE A 159 44.68 0.53 8.09
C ILE A 159 44.47 1.73 9.03
N THR A 160 43.25 2.19 9.36
CA THR A 160 43.16 3.49 10.10
C THR A 160 41.97 3.77 11.05
N ALA A 161 40.72 3.33 10.85
CA ALA A 161 39.57 3.99 11.53
C ALA A 161 38.78 3.20 12.61
N ILE A 162 38.66 1.88 12.51
CA ILE A 162 37.72 1.09 13.38
C ILE A 162 38.42 -0.07 14.10
N GLN A 163 39.72 -0.25 13.89
CA GLN A 163 40.56 -1.28 14.52
C GLN A 163 40.44 -1.30 16.06
N ASN A 164 40.32 -0.13 16.69
CA ASN A 164 40.20 0.00 18.14
C ASN A 164 38.84 -0.48 18.71
N LYS A 165 37.80 -0.65 17.88
CA LYS A 165 36.43 -1.02 18.31
C LYS A 165 36.12 -2.52 18.16
N PHE A 166 36.88 -3.25 17.35
CA PHE A 166 36.74 -4.70 17.18
C PHE A 166 37.99 -5.39 17.68
N GLN A 167 37.93 -5.85 18.93
CA GLN A 167 39.10 -6.34 19.67
C GLN A 167 39.63 -7.70 19.17
N ARG A 168 38.87 -8.43 18.33
CA ARG A 168 39.23 -9.77 17.86
C ARG A 168 39.05 -9.86 16.35
N GLU A 169 40.06 -10.41 15.67
CA GLU A 169 40.04 -10.66 14.21
C GLU A 169 38.80 -11.43 13.74
N ARG A 170 38.32 -12.37 14.58
CA ARG A 170 37.12 -13.17 14.30
C ARG A 170 35.82 -12.37 14.18
N ASP A 171 35.74 -11.19 14.80
CA ASP A 171 34.52 -10.38 14.82
C ASP A 171 34.27 -9.73 13.44
N CYS A 172 35.30 -9.67 12.59
CA CYS A 172 35.27 -9.09 11.24
C CYS A 172 35.32 -10.14 10.12
N LEU A 173 35.16 -11.44 10.42
CA LEU A 173 35.22 -12.49 9.41
C LEU A 173 34.11 -12.33 8.34
N PRO A 174 34.34 -12.82 7.10
CA PRO A 174 33.30 -12.89 6.09
C PRO A 174 32.08 -13.66 6.60
N THR A 175 30.88 -13.14 6.35
CA THR A 175 29.62 -13.84 6.67
C THR A 175 29.38 -15.00 5.73
N ASP A 176 28.60 -15.99 6.14
CA ASP A 176 28.08 -17.05 5.26
C ASP A 176 26.55 -17.10 5.29
N LEU A 177 25.96 -18.06 4.55
CA LEU A 177 24.51 -18.22 4.45
C LEU A 177 23.89 -18.64 5.79
N ILE A 178 24.58 -19.46 6.58
CA ILE A 178 24.10 -19.95 7.87
C ILE A 178 24.02 -18.77 8.84
N GLU A 179 25.06 -17.95 8.89
CA GLU A 179 25.14 -16.78 9.75
C GLU A 179 24.12 -15.70 9.34
N LEU A 180 23.89 -15.49 8.03
CA LEU A 180 22.84 -14.59 7.56
C LEU A 180 21.45 -15.09 7.96
N LYS A 181 21.16 -16.39 7.80
CA LYS A 181 19.89 -16.98 8.25
C LYS A 181 19.72 -16.86 9.76
N ALA A 182 20.79 -17.06 10.54
CA ALA A 182 20.79 -16.87 11.98
C ALA A 182 20.50 -15.41 12.37
N LEU A 183 21.10 -14.43 11.67
CA LEU A 183 20.82 -13.00 11.86
C LEU A 183 19.34 -12.69 11.62
N LEU A 184 18.79 -13.15 10.49
CA LEU A 184 17.36 -12.98 10.16
C LEU A 184 16.46 -13.67 11.19
N GLY A 185 16.83 -14.87 11.64
CA GLY A 185 16.14 -15.60 12.70
C GLY A 185 16.05 -14.81 14.01
N LEU A 186 17.14 -14.14 14.42
CA LEU A 186 17.12 -13.25 15.58
C LEU A 186 16.19 -12.05 15.39
N LEU A 187 16.13 -11.46 14.19
CA LEU A 187 15.20 -10.36 13.89
C LEU A 187 13.73 -10.81 14.01
N TYR A 188 13.38 -11.98 13.48
CA TYR A 188 12.05 -12.57 13.67
C TYR A 188 11.75 -12.85 15.15
N TYR A 189 12.75 -13.37 15.88
CA TYR A 189 12.62 -13.64 17.31
C TYR A 189 12.35 -12.36 18.12
N PHE A 190 13.03 -11.25 17.82
CA PHE A 190 12.75 -9.96 18.46
C PHE A 190 11.35 -9.43 18.13
N GLY A 191 10.91 -9.60 16.89
CA GLY A 191 9.55 -9.29 16.47
C GLY A 191 8.50 -10.08 17.27
N LYS A 192 8.71 -11.39 17.43
CA LYS A 192 7.84 -12.27 18.24
C LYS A 192 7.73 -11.79 19.68
N LEU A 193 8.83 -11.35 20.28
CA LEU A 193 8.86 -10.83 21.65
C LEU A 193 8.34 -9.39 21.80
N ARG A 194 7.93 -8.74 20.69
CA ARG A 194 7.59 -7.31 20.65
C ARG A 194 8.72 -6.41 21.19
N GLY A 195 9.95 -6.88 21.05
CA GLY A 195 11.14 -6.23 21.61
C GLY A 195 11.97 -5.46 20.59
N ALA A 196 11.38 -5.07 19.46
CA ALA A 196 12.08 -4.35 18.38
C ALA A 196 12.71 -3.01 18.83
N HIS A 197 12.19 -2.42 19.91
CA HIS A 197 12.70 -1.18 20.50
C HIS A 197 13.46 -1.38 21.82
N LEU A 198 13.65 -2.63 22.26
CA LEU A 198 14.47 -2.93 23.42
C LEU A 198 15.95 -2.75 23.10
N ASN A 199 16.73 -2.42 24.13
CA ASN A 199 18.16 -2.32 23.94
C ASN A 199 18.72 -3.73 23.72
N THR A 200 19.61 -3.87 22.73
CA THR A 200 20.30 -5.14 22.49
C THR A 200 21.11 -5.64 23.69
N ASN A 201 21.45 -4.78 24.66
CA ASN A 201 22.07 -5.21 25.90
C ASN A 201 21.15 -6.14 26.71
N ASP A 202 19.85 -5.88 26.71
CA ASP A 202 18.87 -6.64 27.48
C ASP A 202 18.75 -8.06 26.93
N PHE A 203 18.72 -8.21 25.60
CA PHE A 203 18.68 -9.53 24.96
C PHE A 203 19.94 -10.39 25.19
N TRP A 204 21.10 -9.77 25.43
CA TRP A 204 22.37 -10.45 25.65
C TRP A 204 22.86 -10.33 27.11
N ALA A 205 21.98 -9.96 28.04
CA ALA A 205 22.33 -9.87 29.45
C ALA A 205 22.67 -11.27 30.02
N THR A 206 23.70 -11.33 30.88
CA THR A 206 24.18 -12.58 31.49
C THR A 206 23.77 -12.72 32.96
N ASP A 207 22.92 -11.82 33.45
CA ASP A 207 22.42 -11.77 34.83
C ASP A 207 21.16 -12.64 35.05
N GLY A 208 20.80 -13.45 34.05
CA GLY A 208 19.60 -14.28 34.03
C GLY A 208 18.37 -13.60 33.44
N THR A 209 18.44 -12.33 33.04
CA THR A 209 17.35 -11.60 32.36
C THR A 209 17.44 -11.64 30.83
N GLY A 210 18.58 -12.05 30.29
CA GLY A 210 18.82 -12.13 28.85
C GLY A 210 18.20 -13.35 28.18
N SER A 211 18.35 -13.42 26.86
CA SER A 211 17.81 -14.49 26.03
C SER A 211 18.92 -15.47 25.63
N ASP A 212 18.83 -16.70 26.16
CA ASP A 212 19.78 -17.78 25.85
C ASP A 212 19.88 -18.05 24.35
N ILE A 213 18.77 -17.92 23.61
CA ILE A 213 18.74 -18.05 22.15
C ILE A 213 19.67 -17.04 21.48
N CYS A 214 19.72 -15.80 21.98
CA CYS A 214 20.55 -14.74 21.39
C CYS A 214 22.03 -15.03 21.61
N ILE A 215 22.39 -15.41 22.85
CA ILE A 215 23.76 -15.74 23.24
C ILE A 215 24.26 -16.98 22.50
N ALA A 216 23.42 -18.01 22.38
CA ALA A 216 23.74 -19.24 21.67
C ALA A 216 23.85 -19.07 20.15
N THR A 217 23.15 -18.08 19.57
CA THR A 217 23.13 -17.86 18.12
C THR A 217 24.36 -17.08 17.63
N MET A 218 24.64 -15.91 18.22
CA MET A 218 25.83 -15.11 17.89
C MET A 218 26.11 -14.06 18.96
N SER A 219 27.33 -13.53 19.01
CA SER A 219 27.65 -12.44 19.94
C SER A 219 26.91 -11.15 19.59
N ARG A 220 26.60 -10.31 20.60
CA ARG A 220 25.98 -8.99 20.40
C ARG A 220 26.82 -8.11 19.47
N GLN A 221 28.14 -8.16 19.61
CA GLN A 221 29.07 -7.41 18.76
C GLN A 221 28.98 -7.87 17.30
N ARG A 222 28.89 -9.18 17.05
CA ARG A 222 28.75 -9.74 15.71
C ARG A 222 27.39 -9.38 15.10
N PHE A 223 26.31 -9.47 15.86
CA PHE A 223 24.97 -9.03 15.45
C PHE A 223 24.98 -7.57 14.95
N HIS A 224 25.53 -6.64 15.75
CA HIS A 224 25.67 -5.23 15.36
C HIS A 224 26.57 -5.02 14.15
N PHE A 225 27.66 -5.78 14.05
CA PHE A 225 28.58 -5.70 12.92
C PHE A 225 27.89 -6.10 11.61
N LEU A 226 27.19 -7.22 11.60
CA LEU A 226 26.46 -7.69 10.42
C LEU A 226 25.35 -6.73 10.01
N LEU A 227 24.58 -6.18 10.96
CA LEU A 227 23.53 -5.20 10.65
C LEU A 227 24.07 -3.94 9.95
N ARG A 228 25.28 -3.47 10.32
CA ARG A 228 25.91 -2.32 9.65
C ARG A 228 26.43 -2.66 8.25
N CYS A 229 26.85 -3.90 8.05
CA CYS A 229 27.49 -4.33 6.81
C CYS A 229 26.52 -4.90 5.77
N LEU A 230 25.29 -5.23 6.15
CA LEU A 230 24.30 -5.85 5.26
C LEU A 230 24.08 -5.01 3.98
N ARG A 231 24.17 -5.64 2.81
CA ARG A 231 23.94 -5.00 1.50
C ARG A 231 23.11 -5.90 0.60
N PHE A 232 22.35 -5.27 -0.30
CA PHE A 232 21.38 -5.94 -1.18
C PHE A 232 21.67 -5.74 -2.67
N ASP A 233 22.81 -5.15 -3.01
CA ASP A 233 23.22 -4.86 -4.38
C ASP A 233 24.75 -4.83 -4.52
N ASP A 234 25.22 -4.88 -5.77
CA ASP A 234 26.64 -4.68 -6.09
C ASP A 234 27.01 -3.20 -6.01
N ILE A 235 27.89 -2.87 -5.06
CA ILE A 235 28.40 -1.52 -4.83
C ILE A 235 29.17 -0.96 -6.03
N ASN A 236 29.86 -1.82 -6.81
CA ASN A 236 30.71 -1.38 -7.92
C ASN A 236 29.90 -0.78 -9.08
N THR A 237 28.63 -1.19 -9.22
CA THR A 237 27.72 -0.69 -10.26
C THR A 237 26.73 0.34 -9.73
N ARG A 238 26.69 0.55 -8.40
CA ARG A 238 25.66 1.37 -7.74
C ARG A 238 25.71 2.83 -8.19
N GLN A 239 26.89 3.42 -8.31
CA GLN A 239 27.03 4.83 -8.70
C GLN A 239 26.40 5.10 -10.08
N GLN A 240 26.64 4.21 -11.04
CA GLN A 240 26.04 4.29 -12.37
C GLN A 240 24.51 4.09 -12.30
N ARG A 241 24.03 3.08 -11.56
CA ARG A 241 22.58 2.81 -11.44
C ARG A 241 21.82 3.95 -10.77
N ARG A 242 22.41 4.59 -9.74
CA ARG A 242 21.83 5.75 -9.03
C ARG A 242 21.57 6.96 -9.94
N GLN A 243 22.25 7.05 -11.08
CA GLN A 243 21.99 8.13 -12.05
C GLN A 243 20.56 8.07 -12.60
N SER A 244 19.96 6.88 -12.68
CA SER A 244 18.58 6.70 -13.17
C SER A 244 17.60 6.12 -12.14
N ASP A 245 18.09 5.50 -11.06
CA ASP A 245 17.25 4.86 -10.04
C ASP A 245 17.66 5.23 -8.60
N LYS A 246 16.80 5.99 -7.93
CA LYS A 246 16.93 6.28 -6.50
C LYS A 246 16.86 5.03 -5.61
N LEU A 247 16.31 3.92 -6.10
CA LEU A 247 16.21 2.64 -5.38
C LEU A 247 17.36 1.68 -5.70
N ALA A 248 18.41 2.11 -6.41
CA ALA A 248 19.51 1.25 -6.85
C ALA A 248 20.05 0.31 -5.73
N ALA A 249 20.14 0.77 -4.49
CA ALA A 249 20.67 -0.01 -3.37
C ALA A 249 19.82 -1.24 -2.97
N ILE A 250 18.56 -1.32 -3.40
CA ILE A 250 17.61 -2.39 -3.02
C ILE A 250 16.79 -2.92 -4.19
N ARG A 251 16.86 -2.27 -5.37
CA ARG A 251 16.00 -2.51 -6.54
C ARG A 251 15.82 -3.98 -6.86
N ASP A 252 16.92 -4.69 -7.10
CA ASP A 252 16.88 -6.07 -7.59
C ASP A 252 16.32 -7.02 -6.54
N PHE A 253 16.71 -6.82 -5.28
CA PHE A 253 16.20 -7.60 -4.15
C PHE A 253 14.69 -7.38 -3.95
N PHE A 254 14.24 -6.12 -3.96
CA PHE A 254 12.84 -5.75 -3.76
C PHE A 254 11.95 -6.24 -4.90
N THR A 255 12.31 -5.94 -6.15
CA THR A 255 11.55 -6.41 -7.32
C THR A 255 11.52 -7.94 -7.39
N GLY A 256 12.64 -8.59 -7.06
CA GLY A 256 12.70 -10.05 -6.99
C GLY A 256 11.76 -10.63 -5.93
N PHE A 257 11.71 -10.02 -4.74
CA PHE A 257 10.79 -10.42 -3.67
C PHE A 257 9.33 -10.29 -4.12
N VAL A 258 8.97 -9.15 -4.70
CA VAL A 258 7.63 -8.89 -5.23
C VAL A 258 7.23 -9.88 -6.32
N THR A 259 8.15 -10.24 -7.23
CA THR A 259 7.91 -11.27 -8.24
C THR A 259 7.64 -12.64 -7.62
N ARG A 260 8.34 -13.02 -6.55
CA ARG A 260 8.13 -14.31 -5.88
C ARG A 260 6.79 -14.38 -5.16
N ILE A 261 6.41 -13.36 -4.39
CA ILE A 261 5.11 -13.36 -3.69
C ILE A 261 3.94 -13.44 -4.69
N LYS A 262 4.05 -12.82 -5.88
CA LYS A 262 3.06 -12.97 -6.97
C LYS A 262 2.99 -14.38 -7.51
N LYS A 263 4.15 -15.02 -7.71
CA LYS A 263 4.24 -16.35 -8.31
C LYS A 263 3.58 -17.44 -7.45
N HIS A 264 3.57 -17.26 -6.13
CA HIS A 264 3.23 -18.33 -5.20
C HIS A 264 1.79 -18.32 -4.69
N TYR A 265 0.98 -17.33 -5.06
CA TYR A 265 -0.38 -17.21 -4.53
C TYR A 265 -1.40 -16.74 -5.57
N CYS A 266 -2.53 -17.44 -5.68
CA CYS A 266 -3.70 -16.99 -6.42
C CYS A 266 -4.61 -16.20 -5.47
N LEU A 267 -4.89 -14.96 -5.83
CA LEU A 267 -5.75 -14.06 -5.06
C LEU A 267 -7.21 -14.55 -5.03
N GLY A 268 -7.97 -14.01 -4.09
CA GLY A 268 -9.42 -14.09 -3.96
C GLY A 268 -10.13 -13.03 -4.80
N ASP A 269 -11.45 -13.02 -4.67
CA ASP A 269 -12.33 -12.27 -5.56
C ASP A 269 -12.20 -10.76 -5.48
N THR A 270 -11.83 -10.27 -4.31
CA THR A 270 -11.69 -8.85 -4.04
C THR A 270 -10.30 -8.54 -3.54
N VAL A 271 -9.65 -7.58 -4.19
CA VAL A 271 -8.34 -7.06 -3.80
C VAL A 271 -8.47 -5.59 -3.41
N THR A 272 -7.58 -5.12 -2.56
CA THR A 272 -7.52 -3.72 -2.15
C THR A 272 -6.20 -3.08 -2.54
N ILE A 273 -6.24 -1.81 -2.93
CA ILE A 273 -5.07 -0.97 -3.14
C ILE A 273 -5.07 0.13 -2.08
N ASP A 274 -3.96 0.22 -1.35
CA ASP A 274 -3.76 1.25 -0.33
C ASP A 274 -2.26 1.59 -0.19
N GLU A 275 -1.92 2.61 0.59
CA GLU A 275 -0.57 2.94 0.97
C GLU A 275 -0.23 2.55 2.42
N LYS A 276 0.99 2.02 2.60
CA LYS A 276 1.63 1.88 3.90
C LYS A 276 2.84 2.80 4.01
N LEU A 277 3.19 3.16 5.24
CA LEU A 277 4.36 3.96 5.55
C LEU A 277 5.29 3.18 6.46
N GLU A 278 6.49 2.85 5.97
CA GLU A 278 7.52 2.19 6.77
C GLU A 278 8.29 3.25 7.58
N PRO A 279 8.22 3.26 8.92
CA PRO A 279 8.79 4.33 9.75
C PRO A 279 10.30 4.48 9.53
N PHE A 280 10.73 5.65 9.08
CA PHE A 280 12.14 5.94 8.83
C PHE A 280 12.43 7.43 8.95
N ARG A 281 13.43 7.77 9.76
CA ARG A 281 13.85 9.17 10.01
C ARG A 281 15.23 9.51 9.46
N GLY A 282 15.98 8.54 8.93
CA GLY A 282 17.29 8.81 8.33
C GLY A 282 17.21 9.66 7.06
N ARG A 283 18.38 10.02 6.53
CA ARG A 283 18.51 10.71 5.25
C ARG A 283 18.11 9.74 4.13
N CYS A 284 17.05 10.08 3.40
CA CYS A 284 16.57 9.31 2.26
C CYS A 284 15.87 10.26 1.28
N PRO A 285 16.24 10.26 -0.02
CA PRO A 285 15.76 11.23 -1.00
C PRO A 285 14.27 11.11 -1.34
N PHE A 286 13.60 10.06 -0.88
CA PHE A 286 12.18 9.80 -1.10
C PHE A 286 11.39 9.55 0.19
N ARG A 287 11.96 9.94 1.35
CA ARG A 287 11.22 9.96 2.63
C ARG A 287 9.98 10.82 2.50
N GLN A 288 8.86 10.34 3.01
CA GLN A 288 7.56 11.02 3.02
C GLN A 288 7.18 11.47 4.41
N TYR A 289 6.45 12.59 4.48
CA TYR A 289 5.75 13.03 5.67
C TYR A 289 4.24 12.81 5.50
N MET A 290 3.63 12.01 6.38
CA MET A 290 2.19 11.74 6.36
C MET A 290 1.62 12.04 7.76
N PRO A 291 1.00 13.22 7.97
CA PRO A 291 0.62 13.69 9.30
C PRO A 291 -0.38 12.79 10.02
N ASN A 292 -1.22 12.09 9.26
CA ASN A 292 -2.31 11.26 9.77
C ASN A 292 -1.89 9.80 10.06
N LYS A 293 -0.65 9.40 9.76
CA LYS A 293 -0.13 8.07 10.11
C LYS A 293 0.54 8.11 11.50
N PRO A 294 0.50 7.02 12.30
CA PRO A 294 1.09 7.01 13.65
C PRO A 294 2.58 7.38 13.66
N ALA A 295 3.35 6.80 12.73
CA ALA A 295 4.66 7.32 12.37
C ALA A 295 4.45 8.38 11.29
N ARG A 296 4.89 9.62 11.53
CA ARG A 296 4.68 10.70 10.56
C ARG A 296 5.70 10.72 9.42
N TYR A 297 6.87 10.09 9.61
CA TYR A 297 7.96 10.08 8.62
C TYR A 297 8.34 8.66 8.28
N GLY A 298 8.51 8.38 6.99
CA GLY A 298 8.89 7.06 6.54
C GLY A 298 9.02 6.91 5.02
N ILE A 299 9.14 5.66 4.59
CA ILE A 299 9.15 5.30 3.17
C ILE A 299 7.72 4.87 2.81
N LYS A 300 7.08 5.61 1.89
CA LYS A 300 5.73 5.29 1.40
C LYS A 300 5.81 4.13 0.40
N ILE A 301 4.95 3.14 0.58
CA ILE A 301 4.87 1.94 -0.25
C ILE A 301 3.40 1.72 -0.60
N PHE A 302 3.08 1.65 -1.89
CA PHE A 302 1.76 1.24 -2.35
C PHE A 302 1.68 -0.28 -2.34
N VAL A 303 0.55 -0.82 -1.91
CA VAL A 303 0.34 -2.26 -1.73
C VAL A 303 -0.96 -2.69 -2.39
N LEU A 304 -0.91 -3.78 -3.16
CA LEU A 304 -2.10 -4.53 -3.55
C LEU A 304 -2.19 -5.78 -2.69
N ALA A 305 -3.28 -5.94 -1.96
CA ALA A 305 -3.50 -7.07 -1.07
C ALA A 305 -4.85 -7.73 -1.31
N ASP A 306 -4.92 -9.02 -1.01
CA ASP A 306 -6.17 -9.76 -0.93
C ASP A 306 -7.02 -9.25 0.24
N SER A 307 -8.30 -8.96 0.01
CA SER A 307 -9.15 -8.36 1.05
C SER A 307 -9.53 -9.36 2.15
N ARG A 308 -9.56 -10.66 1.85
CA ARG A 308 -10.01 -11.70 2.78
C ARG A 308 -8.86 -12.37 3.54
N THR A 309 -7.75 -12.58 2.86
CA THR A 309 -6.58 -13.30 3.37
C THR A 309 -5.43 -12.39 3.75
N TYR A 310 -5.54 -11.09 3.43
CA TYR A 310 -4.52 -10.07 3.67
C TYR A 310 -3.18 -10.35 2.98
N TYR A 311 -3.16 -11.28 2.02
CA TYR A 311 -1.97 -11.64 1.28
C TYR A 311 -1.55 -10.50 0.37
N THR A 312 -0.32 -10.01 0.51
CA THR A 312 0.23 -8.96 -0.36
C THR A 312 0.70 -9.56 -1.67
N ALA A 313 0.12 -9.10 -2.79
CA ALA A 313 0.51 -9.54 -4.13
C ALA A 313 1.36 -8.51 -4.88
N GLU A 314 1.21 -7.21 -4.64
CA GLU A 314 2.03 -6.19 -5.31
C GLU A 314 2.55 -5.17 -4.29
N MET A 315 3.77 -4.68 -4.52
CA MET A 315 4.32 -3.58 -3.74
C MET A 315 5.15 -2.64 -4.64
N GLU A 316 4.88 -1.34 -4.57
CA GLU A 316 5.65 -0.32 -5.28
C GLU A 316 6.13 0.75 -4.28
N ILE A 317 7.45 0.91 -4.14
CA ILE A 317 8.02 1.98 -3.30
C ILE A 317 7.87 3.32 -4.02
N TYR A 318 7.27 4.30 -3.34
CA TYR A 318 7.15 5.65 -3.86
C TYR A 318 8.50 6.38 -3.75
N ALA A 319 9.22 6.44 -4.87
CA ALA A 319 10.55 7.05 -4.96
C ALA A 319 10.52 8.55 -5.32
N ARG A 320 9.37 9.22 -5.18
CA ARG A 320 9.09 10.56 -5.74
C ARG A 320 9.40 10.59 -7.24
N LYS A 321 9.77 11.76 -7.79
CA LYS A 321 10.28 11.88 -9.15
C LYS A 321 11.63 11.17 -9.28
N GLN A 322 11.73 10.21 -10.19
CA GLN A 322 12.98 9.53 -10.51
C GLN A 322 13.80 10.38 -11.50
N ASN A 323 15.07 10.04 -11.66
CA ASN A 323 15.91 10.70 -12.66
C ASN A 323 15.57 10.15 -14.06
N ALA A 324 15.87 10.93 -15.09
CA ALA A 324 15.60 10.52 -16.47
C ALA A 324 16.18 9.12 -16.76
N GLY A 325 15.30 8.22 -17.22
CA GLY A 325 15.65 6.82 -17.42
C GLY A 325 14.44 5.90 -17.32
N PRO A 326 14.65 4.58 -17.30
CA PRO A 326 13.56 3.60 -17.34
C PRO A 326 12.66 3.61 -16.09
N PHE A 327 13.13 4.21 -14.99
CA PHE A 327 12.37 4.32 -13.74
C PHE A 327 11.62 5.65 -13.59
N ASP A 328 11.80 6.59 -14.52
CA ASP A 328 11.03 7.85 -14.57
C ASP A 328 9.61 7.60 -15.09
N VAL A 329 8.82 6.94 -14.25
CA VAL A 329 7.42 6.61 -14.51
C VAL A 329 6.48 7.57 -13.79
N SER A 330 5.29 7.75 -14.34
CA SER A 330 4.27 8.62 -13.75
C SER A 330 3.82 8.11 -12.38
N ASN A 331 3.83 9.02 -11.40
CA ASN A 331 3.28 8.80 -10.06
C ASN A 331 1.80 9.21 -9.93
N LYS A 332 1.15 9.56 -11.05
CA LYS A 332 -0.29 9.88 -11.02
C LYS A 332 -1.06 8.63 -10.60
N PRO A 333 -2.12 8.76 -9.76
CA PRO A 333 -2.86 7.61 -9.25
C PRO A 333 -3.37 6.67 -10.36
N LEU A 334 -3.82 7.23 -11.49
CA LEU A 334 -4.27 6.43 -12.64
C LEU A 334 -3.16 5.51 -13.18
N ASP A 335 -1.96 6.06 -13.43
CA ASP A 335 -0.85 5.30 -14.00
C ASP A 335 -0.28 4.30 -12.98
N LEU A 336 -0.26 4.67 -11.71
CA LEU A 336 0.14 3.80 -10.60
C LEU A 336 -0.80 2.60 -10.48
N VAL A 337 -2.12 2.82 -10.40
CA VAL A 337 -3.09 1.72 -10.24
C VAL A 337 -2.99 0.76 -11.42
N LYS A 338 -2.87 1.26 -12.66
CA LYS A 338 -2.66 0.41 -13.84
C LYS A 338 -1.45 -0.52 -13.70
N ARG A 339 -0.31 0.00 -13.23
CA ARG A 339 0.87 -0.83 -12.96
C ARG A 339 0.59 -1.87 -11.88
N MET A 340 -0.08 -1.47 -10.80
CA MET A 340 -0.33 -2.36 -9.65
C MET A 340 -1.26 -3.52 -9.98
N VAL A 341 -2.25 -3.31 -10.85
CA VAL A 341 -3.24 -4.34 -11.22
C VAL A 341 -2.85 -5.13 -12.46
N GLU A 342 -1.71 -4.84 -13.10
CA GLU A 342 -1.32 -5.46 -14.36
C GLU A 342 -1.27 -6.99 -14.24
N SER A 343 -0.79 -7.53 -13.11
CA SER A 343 -0.72 -8.98 -12.89
C SER A 343 -2.06 -9.66 -12.69
N ILE A 344 -3.14 -8.91 -12.46
CA ILE A 344 -4.50 -9.44 -12.30
C ILE A 344 -5.42 -9.02 -13.45
N LYS A 345 -4.87 -8.48 -14.53
CA LYS A 345 -5.63 -8.14 -15.74
C LYS A 345 -6.41 -9.36 -16.25
N ASP A 346 -7.64 -9.13 -16.70
CA ASP A 346 -8.59 -10.11 -17.23
C ASP A 346 -8.96 -11.24 -16.25
N SER A 347 -8.65 -11.09 -14.95
CA SER A 347 -9.04 -12.05 -13.92
C SER A 347 -10.48 -11.88 -13.41
N HIS A 348 -11.17 -10.84 -13.87
CA HIS A 348 -12.53 -10.49 -13.42
C HIS A 348 -12.65 -10.24 -11.92
N ARG A 349 -11.56 -9.88 -11.24
CA ARG A 349 -11.59 -9.51 -9.81
C ARG A 349 -12.16 -8.10 -9.60
N ASN A 350 -12.63 -7.87 -8.38
CA ASN A 350 -13.02 -6.54 -7.92
C ASN A 350 -11.84 -5.86 -7.22
N VAL A 351 -11.60 -4.59 -7.55
CA VAL A 351 -10.56 -3.75 -6.95
C VAL A 351 -11.22 -2.71 -6.05
N VAL A 352 -10.96 -2.81 -4.75
CA VAL A 352 -11.40 -1.86 -3.75
C VAL A 352 -10.33 -0.82 -3.50
N MET A 353 -10.70 0.47 -3.51
CA MET A 353 -9.71 1.54 -3.39
C MET A 353 -10.28 2.80 -2.72
N ASP A 354 -9.39 3.59 -2.13
CA ASP A 354 -9.75 4.85 -1.50
C ASP A 354 -9.97 5.99 -2.53
N ASN A 355 -10.26 7.19 -2.03
CA ASN A 355 -10.56 8.35 -2.86
C ASN A 355 -9.32 9.00 -3.53
N TRP A 356 -8.11 8.71 -3.07
CA TRP A 356 -6.87 9.17 -3.68
C TRP A 356 -6.62 8.39 -4.98
N PHE A 357 -6.89 7.07 -4.97
CA PHE A 357 -6.79 6.23 -6.15
C PHE A 357 -7.98 6.38 -7.12
N THR A 358 -9.20 6.59 -6.61
CA THR A 358 -10.42 6.50 -7.44
C THR A 358 -10.63 7.73 -8.35
N SER A 359 -10.89 7.47 -9.63
CA SER A 359 -11.35 8.47 -10.61
C SER A 359 -12.18 7.86 -11.73
N PHE A 360 -13.05 8.66 -12.37
CA PHE A 360 -13.89 8.19 -13.47
C PHE A 360 -13.10 7.64 -14.68
N PRO A 361 -12.03 8.31 -15.16
CA PRO A 361 -11.22 7.74 -16.22
C PRO A 361 -10.59 6.39 -15.84
N LEU A 362 -10.16 6.23 -14.58
CA LEU A 362 -9.57 4.98 -14.10
C LEU A 362 -10.60 3.85 -14.04
N ILE A 363 -11.79 4.08 -13.47
CA ILE A 363 -12.79 3.00 -13.36
C ILE A 363 -13.28 2.53 -14.73
N THR A 364 -13.38 3.44 -15.72
CA THR A 364 -13.71 3.09 -17.09
C THR A 364 -12.60 2.26 -17.73
N GLU A 365 -11.33 2.70 -17.59
CA GLU A 365 -10.17 1.96 -18.09
C GLU A 365 -10.09 0.55 -17.50
N LEU A 366 -10.28 0.40 -16.18
CA LEU A 366 -10.20 -0.90 -15.52
C LEU A 366 -11.32 -1.84 -15.95
N TYR A 367 -12.53 -1.31 -16.14
CA TYR A 367 -13.68 -2.10 -16.59
C TYR A 367 -13.57 -2.51 -18.07
N GLU A 368 -13.24 -1.57 -18.95
CA GLU A 368 -13.28 -1.79 -20.41
C GLU A 368 -12.02 -2.48 -20.94
N ASN A 369 -10.84 -2.15 -20.39
CA ASN A 369 -9.55 -2.57 -20.95
C ASN A 369 -8.76 -3.54 -20.07
N TYR A 370 -9.13 -3.70 -18.79
CA TYR A 370 -8.49 -4.63 -17.86
C TYR A 370 -9.39 -5.78 -17.41
N GLY A 371 -10.68 -5.77 -17.76
CA GLY A 371 -11.62 -6.79 -17.34
C GLY A 371 -11.80 -6.87 -15.82
N LEU A 372 -11.55 -5.78 -15.09
CA LEU A 372 -11.65 -5.68 -13.64
C LEU A 372 -12.83 -4.80 -13.24
N THR A 373 -13.51 -5.13 -12.13
CA THR A 373 -14.48 -4.21 -11.53
C THR A 373 -13.82 -3.37 -10.44
N VAL A 374 -14.46 -2.25 -10.09
CA VAL A 374 -13.98 -1.33 -9.07
C VAL A 374 -15.11 -1.03 -8.10
N LEU A 375 -14.76 -0.92 -6.82
CA LEU A 375 -15.57 -0.31 -5.78
C LEU A 375 -14.70 0.69 -5.01
N GLY A 376 -15.02 1.98 -5.06
CA GLY A 376 -14.14 2.97 -4.45
C GLY A 376 -14.84 4.24 -4.00
N THR A 377 -14.25 4.91 -3.01
CA THR A 377 -14.77 6.19 -2.53
C THR A 377 -14.39 7.33 -3.47
N LEU A 378 -15.22 8.37 -3.56
CA LEU A 378 -14.97 9.52 -4.42
C LEU A 378 -14.82 10.82 -3.61
N ARG A 379 -13.86 11.66 -4.03
CA ARG A 379 -13.80 13.04 -3.56
C ARG A 379 -14.96 13.85 -4.12
N LYS A 380 -15.55 14.73 -3.31
CA LYS A 380 -16.71 15.56 -3.70
C LYS A 380 -16.43 16.49 -4.88
N ASN A 381 -15.18 16.87 -5.10
CA ASN A 381 -14.76 17.84 -6.12
C ASN A 381 -14.73 17.26 -7.55
N LYS A 382 -14.92 15.95 -7.74
CA LYS A 382 -14.88 15.33 -9.07
C LYS A 382 -15.99 15.92 -9.97
N PRO A 383 -15.65 16.33 -11.21
CA PRO A 383 -16.57 17.05 -12.10
C PRO A 383 -17.73 16.20 -12.64
N GLU A 384 -17.60 14.87 -12.61
CA GLU A 384 -18.60 13.91 -13.09
C GLU A 384 -19.72 13.67 -12.07
N ILE A 385 -19.55 14.13 -10.83
CA ILE A 385 -20.53 13.94 -9.75
C ILE A 385 -21.61 15.01 -9.85
N PRO A 386 -22.90 14.65 -9.89
CA PRO A 386 -23.98 15.62 -9.87
C PRO A 386 -23.99 16.43 -8.56
N PRO A 387 -24.25 17.75 -8.58
CA PRO A 387 -24.30 18.56 -7.37
C PRO A 387 -25.24 18.02 -6.28
N VAL A 388 -26.35 17.38 -6.69
CA VAL A 388 -27.32 16.71 -5.82
C VAL A 388 -26.65 15.71 -4.86
N PHE A 389 -25.65 14.97 -5.32
CA PHE A 389 -24.98 13.92 -4.56
C PHE A 389 -24.05 14.49 -3.48
N THR A 390 -23.59 15.73 -3.67
CA THR A 390 -22.69 16.41 -2.74
C THR A 390 -23.40 17.32 -1.74
N SER A 391 -24.67 17.64 -1.99
CA SER A 391 -25.46 18.53 -1.12
C SER A 391 -25.77 17.85 0.21
N THR A 392 -25.54 18.57 1.30
CA THR A 392 -25.88 18.13 2.67
C THR A 392 -27.04 18.92 3.27
N LYS A 393 -27.44 20.04 2.65
CA LYS A 393 -28.54 20.89 3.11
C LYS A 393 -29.87 20.18 2.86
N GLY A 394 -30.70 20.06 3.89
CA GLY A 394 -31.99 19.36 3.82
C GLY A 394 -31.89 17.84 3.73
N ARG A 395 -30.67 17.27 3.68
CA ARG A 395 -30.46 15.84 3.53
C ARG A 395 -30.84 15.09 4.79
N GLU A 396 -31.84 14.22 4.69
CA GLU A 396 -32.26 13.36 5.80
C GLU A 396 -31.15 12.36 6.19
N PRO A 397 -30.86 12.16 7.49
CA PRO A 397 -29.95 11.11 7.94
C PRO A 397 -30.37 9.73 7.44
N LYS A 398 -29.39 8.87 7.18
CA LYS A 398 -29.52 7.50 6.67
C LYS A 398 -30.17 7.39 5.28
N SER A 399 -30.36 8.51 4.58
CA SER A 399 -30.87 8.51 3.20
C SER A 399 -29.76 8.22 2.17
N THR A 400 -30.15 7.60 1.06
CA THR A 400 -29.25 7.27 -0.06
C THR A 400 -29.80 7.84 -1.36
N TYR A 401 -28.91 8.35 -2.20
CA TYR A 401 -29.19 8.63 -3.61
C TYR A 401 -28.32 7.74 -4.48
N PHE A 402 -28.95 7.20 -5.52
CA PHE A 402 -28.30 6.41 -6.55
C PHE A 402 -28.37 7.13 -7.88
N GLY A 403 -27.31 6.96 -8.66
CA GLY A 403 -27.22 7.40 -10.05
C GLY A 403 -26.69 6.24 -10.87
N PHE A 404 -27.37 5.89 -11.94
CA PHE A 404 -27.05 4.71 -12.72
C PHE A 404 -26.55 5.05 -14.12
N GLN A 405 -25.58 4.25 -14.55
CA GLN A 405 -25.14 4.10 -15.93
C GLN A 405 -25.16 2.60 -16.27
N PRO A 406 -25.10 2.20 -17.54
CA PRO A 406 -25.18 0.79 -17.92
C PRO A 406 -24.20 -0.12 -17.18
N ASN A 407 -22.97 0.36 -16.91
CA ASN A 407 -21.87 -0.41 -16.32
C ASN A 407 -21.34 0.19 -15.01
N CYS A 408 -22.02 1.18 -14.44
CA CYS A 408 -21.50 1.92 -13.30
C CYS A 408 -22.63 2.51 -12.45
N THR A 409 -22.50 2.42 -11.13
CA THR A 409 -23.42 2.99 -10.16
C THR A 409 -22.69 3.97 -9.25
N LEU A 410 -23.23 5.17 -9.16
CA LEU A 410 -22.80 6.21 -8.23
C LEU A 410 -23.76 6.24 -7.03
N LEU A 411 -23.20 6.32 -5.83
CA LEU A 411 -23.95 6.35 -4.58
C LEU A 411 -23.57 7.58 -3.75
N SER A 412 -24.57 8.20 -3.13
CA SER A 412 -24.41 9.20 -2.08
C SER A 412 -25.23 8.80 -0.86
N TYR A 413 -24.57 8.35 0.20
CA TYR A 413 -25.19 7.97 1.47
C TYR A 413 -24.94 9.04 2.53
N ALA A 414 -25.99 9.42 3.26
CA ALA A 414 -25.92 10.42 4.32
C ALA A 414 -25.94 9.77 5.71
N PRO A 415 -24.81 9.32 6.27
CA PRO A 415 -24.82 8.58 7.55
C PRO A 415 -25.40 9.39 8.71
N LYS A 416 -25.20 10.70 8.68
CA LYS A 416 -25.71 11.65 9.68
C LYS A 416 -25.89 13.04 9.07
N LYS A 417 -26.62 13.91 9.78
CA LYS A 417 -26.88 15.29 9.35
C LYS A 417 -25.57 16.02 9.00
N GLY A 418 -25.55 16.70 7.86
CA GLY A 418 -24.40 17.48 7.41
C GLY A 418 -23.26 16.67 6.78
N LYS A 419 -23.35 15.33 6.71
CA LYS A 419 -22.32 14.48 6.08
C LYS A 419 -22.91 13.61 4.96
N VAL A 420 -22.12 13.43 3.91
CA VAL A 420 -22.39 12.48 2.83
C VAL A 420 -21.10 11.75 2.45
N VAL A 421 -21.25 10.46 2.14
CA VAL A 421 -20.20 9.56 1.65
C VAL A 421 -20.54 9.21 0.21
N LEU A 422 -19.53 9.26 -0.66
CA LEU A 422 -19.67 9.00 -2.09
C LEU A 422 -18.91 7.74 -2.44
N LEU A 423 -19.58 6.80 -3.10
CA LEU A 423 -19.00 5.59 -3.65
C LEU A 423 -19.34 5.48 -5.13
N VAL A 424 -18.43 4.88 -5.88
CA VAL A 424 -18.69 4.43 -7.25
C VAL A 424 -18.36 2.96 -7.37
N SER A 425 -19.16 2.25 -8.15
CA SER A 425 -19.01 0.82 -8.34
C SER A 425 -19.31 0.43 -9.77
N THR A 426 -18.46 -0.40 -10.36
CA THR A 426 -18.74 -1.11 -11.62
C THR A 426 -19.20 -2.56 -11.40
N MET A 427 -19.18 -3.02 -10.15
CA MET A 427 -19.70 -4.32 -9.71
C MET A 427 -21.22 -4.28 -9.41
N HIS A 428 -21.71 -3.16 -8.89
CA HIS A 428 -23.08 -3.01 -8.39
C HIS A 428 -23.95 -2.26 -9.41
N HIS A 429 -25.20 -2.72 -9.61
CA HIS A 429 -26.10 -2.20 -10.66
C HIS A 429 -27.53 -1.96 -10.18
N ASP A 430 -27.76 -1.96 -8.86
CA ASP A 430 -29.08 -1.75 -8.24
C ASP A 430 -28.98 -0.88 -6.97
N ALA A 431 -30.14 -0.55 -6.39
CA ALA A 431 -30.27 0.24 -5.17
C ALA A 431 -30.44 -0.63 -3.90
N THR A 432 -29.95 -1.87 -3.89
CA THR A 432 -30.21 -2.81 -2.79
C THR A 432 -29.63 -2.31 -1.45
N ILE A 433 -30.46 -2.41 -0.42
CA ILE A 433 -30.10 -2.11 0.97
C ILE A 433 -29.76 -3.42 1.68
N ASP A 434 -28.70 -3.39 2.46
CA ASP A 434 -28.26 -4.52 3.26
C ASP A 434 -29.16 -4.66 4.50
N PRO A 435 -29.93 -5.77 4.60
CA PRO A 435 -30.85 -5.99 5.70
C PRO A 435 -30.15 -6.12 7.07
N ASP A 436 -28.88 -6.55 7.10
CA ASP A 436 -28.12 -6.76 8.35
C ASP A 436 -27.74 -5.44 9.01
N THR A 437 -27.93 -4.32 8.32
CA THR A 437 -27.58 -3.00 8.83
C THR A 437 -28.71 -2.36 9.64
N GLY A 438 -29.89 -2.97 9.67
CA GLY A 438 -31.05 -2.55 10.44
C GLY A 438 -31.39 -1.07 10.24
N ASP A 439 -31.52 -0.33 11.34
CA ASP A 439 -31.88 1.09 11.33
C ASP A 439 -30.83 2.00 10.67
N LYS A 440 -29.67 1.48 10.25
CA LYS A 440 -28.67 2.26 9.50
C LYS A 440 -29.00 2.35 8.01
N PHE A 441 -29.82 1.43 7.47
CA PHE A 441 -30.23 1.38 6.06
C PHE A 441 -29.05 1.55 5.09
N LYS A 442 -27.92 0.87 5.35
CA LYS A 442 -26.75 1.00 4.49
C LYS A 442 -26.97 0.18 3.20
N PRO A 443 -26.68 0.76 2.02
CA PRO A 443 -26.62 0.03 0.76
C PRO A 443 -25.56 -1.08 0.77
N ASN A 444 -25.77 -2.14 -0.03
CA ASN A 444 -24.76 -3.20 -0.22
C ASN A 444 -23.40 -2.64 -0.64
N MET A 445 -23.38 -1.61 -1.51
CA MET A 445 -22.14 -0.92 -1.89
C MET A 445 -21.34 -0.38 -0.70
N ILE A 446 -22.01 0.07 0.36
CA ILE A 446 -21.35 0.56 1.57
C ILE A 446 -20.85 -0.62 2.41
N THR A 447 -21.62 -1.71 2.53
CA THR A 447 -21.21 -2.86 3.34
C THR A 447 -20.07 -3.61 2.68
N ASP A 448 -20.15 -3.85 1.36
CA ASP A 448 -19.07 -4.43 0.55
C ASP A 448 -17.78 -3.62 0.59
N TYR A 449 -17.87 -2.29 0.65
CA TYR A 449 -16.67 -1.44 0.77
C TYR A 449 -15.99 -1.56 2.14
N ASN A 450 -16.75 -1.89 3.19
CA ASN A 450 -16.24 -2.01 4.55
C ASN A 450 -15.85 -3.44 4.94
N MET A 451 -16.02 -4.42 4.04
CA MET A 451 -15.69 -5.84 4.29
C MET A 451 -14.19 -6.13 4.33
#